data_AF-A0AAV5FH45-F1
#
_entry.id   AF-A0AAV5FH45-F1
#
_cell.length_a   1.000
_cell.length_b   1.000
_cell.length_c   1.000
_cell.angle_alpha   90.00
_cell.angle_beta   90.00
_cell.angle_gamma   90.00
#
_symmetry.space_group_name_H-M   'P 1'
#
loop_
_entity.id
_entity.type
_entity.pdbx_description
1 polymer ?
#
loop_
_entity_poly.entity_id
_entity_poly.type
_entity_poly.pdbx_seq_one_letter_code
_entity_poly.pdbx_strand_id
1 'polypeptide(L)'
;MQVSRAVAEEKRIVFTGHSSGGSIATLAAIWFLEKCTRQGSVNQGHPFCVTFGSPLIGDNIFNHAVRREGWSQCILNFVLPLDIVPRIPLTPLASFREEIQTVLDRLSQQAPIHLPVGRSLAIPEYYETLLRSTLSIASYEACSFMGCTSSILGTLTSFIELSPYRPCGTYLFLTSSEQLIVLTNSDAVLQLFFYCLQLDPQQQLLDAAASSLTSHWQYEPIKQGMQDMVCVDYLGTISSALPGRSNRTAIGSIELAFQDEDTGSYLSKGRPRRYKYTQKWHEQLQRIPFGSSLESCFWAIVEELQAEMTNGRSLEDLRDRVTKLESDAHGWLTSGSLGKDVLLSSSSFVVWWKTLPEQHRSTSCILKLMPQ
;
A
#
# COMPACT_ATOMS: atom_id res chain seq x y z
N MET A 1 -21.91 -15.93 1.02
CA MET A 1 -22.56 -17.22 0.72
C MET A 1 -22.17 -17.76 -0.67
N GLN A 2 -22.27 -16.98 -1.75
CA GLN A 2 -21.91 -17.44 -3.11
C GLN A 2 -20.39 -17.56 -3.35
N VAL A 3 -19.58 -16.59 -2.91
CA VAL A 3 -18.11 -16.64 -3.04
C VAL A 3 -17.54 -17.86 -2.31
N SER A 4 -17.97 -18.08 -1.05
CA SER A 4 -17.56 -19.24 -0.26
C SER A 4 -17.93 -20.58 -0.91
N ARG A 5 -19.07 -20.63 -1.60
CA ARG A 5 -19.48 -21.82 -2.37
C ARG A 5 -18.59 -22.04 -3.59
N ALA A 6 -18.30 -21.00 -4.36
CA ALA A 6 -17.42 -21.09 -5.53
C ALA A 6 -16.00 -21.52 -5.14
N VAL A 7 -15.52 -21.05 -3.99
CA VAL A 7 -14.26 -21.50 -3.35
C VAL A 7 -14.31 -22.99 -3.03
N ALA A 8 -15.37 -23.45 -2.36
CA ALA A 8 -15.53 -24.85 -1.99
C ALA A 8 -15.65 -25.79 -3.20
N GLU A 9 -16.19 -25.29 -4.32
CA GLU A 9 -16.30 -25.99 -5.59
C GLU A 9 -15.04 -25.89 -6.47
N GLU A 10 -13.95 -25.33 -5.93
CA GLU A 10 -12.66 -25.13 -6.61
C GLU A 10 -12.74 -24.41 -7.96
N LYS A 11 -13.72 -23.51 -8.13
CA LYS A 11 -13.89 -22.72 -9.36
C LYS A 11 -12.95 -21.52 -9.41
N ARG A 12 -12.51 -21.13 -10.62
CA ARG A 12 -11.81 -19.86 -10.83
C ARG A 12 -12.76 -18.70 -10.62
N ILE A 13 -12.40 -17.80 -9.70
CA ILE A 13 -13.23 -16.64 -9.34
C ILE A 13 -12.81 -15.44 -10.18
N VAL A 14 -13.80 -14.80 -10.80
CA VAL A 14 -13.63 -13.56 -11.55
C VAL A 14 -14.56 -12.50 -10.96
N PHE A 15 -13.97 -11.39 -10.54
CA PHE A 15 -14.70 -10.17 -10.19
C PHE A 15 -14.72 -9.27 -11.43
N THR A 16 -15.86 -8.68 -11.75
CA THR A 16 -15.96 -7.81 -12.92
C THR A 16 -16.96 -6.70 -12.70
N GLY A 17 -16.78 -5.60 -13.43
CA GLY A 17 -17.74 -4.52 -13.45
C GLY A 17 -17.37 -3.43 -14.45
N HIS A 18 -18.38 -2.73 -14.92
CA HIS A 18 -18.24 -1.49 -15.70
C HIS A 18 -18.39 -0.29 -14.78
N SER A 19 -17.70 0.81 -15.08
CA SER A 19 -17.81 2.06 -14.33
C SER A 19 -17.54 1.86 -12.83
N SER A 20 -18.36 2.45 -11.94
CA SER A 20 -18.28 2.26 -10.49
C SER A 20 -18.40 0.80 -10.03
N GLY A 21 -19.09 -0.05 -10.80
CA GLY A 21 -19.13 -1.49 -10.56
C GLY A 21 -17.74 -2.13 -10.67
N GLY A 22 -16.86 -1.61 -11.53
CA GLY A 22 -15.46 -2.05 -11.64
C GLY A 22 -14.63 -1.68 -10.40
N SER A 23 -14.88 -0.49 -9.83
CA SER A 23 -14.24 -0.07 -8.58
C SER A 23 -14.63 -1.00 -7.44
N ILE A 24 -15.93 -1.34 -7.33
CA ILE A 24 -16.45 -2.29 -6.36
C ILE A 24 -15.86 -3.69 -6.59
N ALA A 25 -15.79 -4.15 -7.83
CA ALA A 25 -15.20 -5.43 -8.19
C ALA A 25 -13.72 -5.53 -7.76
N THR A 26 -12.96 -4.46 -7.93
CA THR A 26 -11.55 -4.41 -7.53
C THR A 26 -11.39 -4.47 -6.02
N LEU A 27 -12.20 -3.70 -5.27
CA LEU A 27 -12.22 -3.78 -3.81
C LEU A 27 -12.65 -5.16 -3.31
N ALA A 28 -13.63 -5.79 -3.97
CA ALA A 28 -14.06 -7.15 -3.65
C ALA A 28 -12.97 -8.20 -3.91
N ALA A 29 -12.20 -8.04 -5.01
CA ALA A 29 -11.06 -8.91 -5.32
C ALA A 29 -9.94 -8.77 -4.28
N ILE A 30 -9.64 -7.54 -3.84
CA ILE A 30 -8.65 -7.29 -2.79
C ILE A 30 -9.12 -7.84 -1.45
N TRP A 31 -10.39 -7.65 -1.09
CA TRP A 31 -10.99 -8.28 0.09
C TRP A 31 -10.85 -9.80 0.04
N PHE A 32 -11.10 -10.42 -1.12
CA PHE A 32 -10.95 -11.86 -1.31
C PHE A 32 -9.48 -12.30 -1.13
N LEU A 33 -8.53 -11.60 -1.74
CA LEU A 33 -7.10 -11.87 -1.59
C LEU A 33 -6.66 -11.75 -0.12
N GLU A 34 -7.18 -10.75 0.59
CA GLU A 34 -6.85 -10.50 1.99
C GLU A 34 -7.48 -11.52 2.96
N LYS A 35 -8.71 -12.00 2.70
CA LYS A 35 -9.41 -12.93 3.61
C LYS A 35 -9.20 -14.40 3.23
N CYS A 36 -9.23 -14.73 1.96
CA CYS A 36 -9.22 -16.12 1.49
C CYS A 36 -7.80 -16.61 1.20
N THR A 37 -6.97 -15.80 0.53
CA THR A 37 -5.60 -16.21 0.20
C THR A 37 -4.65 -15.96 1.38
N ARG A 38 -4.71 -14.79 2.03
CA ARG A 38 -3.76 -14.40 3.08
C ARG A 38 -3.95 -15.16 4.41
N GLN A 39 -5.16 -15.63 4.71
CA GLN A 39 -5.45 -16.39 5.95
C GLN A 39 -5.31 -17.91 5.78
N GLY A 40 -4.74 -18.38 4.67
CA GLY A 40 -4.45 -19.80 4.44
C GLY A 40 -5.69 -20.69 4.29
N SER A 41 -6.86 -20.10 4.00
CA SER A 41 -8.13 -20.83 3.97
C SER A 41 -8.39 -21.53 2.63
N VAL A 42 -7.61 -21.25 1.58
CA VAL A 42 -7.85 -21.80 0.24
C VAL A 42 -6.54 -22.04 -0.54
N ASN A 43 -6.35 -23.26 -1.07
CA ASN A 43 -5.26 -23.63 -1.98
C ASN A 43 -5.50 -23.20 -3.46
N GLN A 44 -6.40 -22.26 -3.70
CA GLN A 44 -6.73 -21.82 -5.05
C GLN A 44 -5.77 -20.74 -5.56
N GLY A 45 -5.56 -20.74 -6.88
CA GLY A 45 -4.86 -19.65 -7.57
C GLY A 45 -5.55 -18.30 -7.35
N HIS A 46 -4.80 -17.22 -7.56
CA HIS A 46 -5.30 -15.85 -7.39
C HIS A 46 -6.58 -15.60 -8.24
N PRO A 47 -7.57 -14.83 -7.70
CA PRO A 47 -8.73 -14.42 -8.49
C PRO A 47 -8.30 -13.50 -9.64
N PHE A 48 -9.17 -13.32 -10.62
CA PHE A 48 -9.03 -12.24 -11.60
C PHE A 48 -10.05 -11.16 -11.32
N CYS A 49 -9.65 -9.91 -11.49
CA CYS A 49 -10.51 -8.74 -11.50
C CYS A 49 -10.41 -8.09 -12.87
N VAL A 50 -11.51 -8.01 -13.59
CA VAL A 50 -11.56 -7.42 -14.93
C VAL A 50 -12.53 -6.24 -14.90
N THR A 51 -12.05 -5.03 -15.17
CA THR A 51 -12.89 -3.83 -15.10
C THR A 51 -12.92 -3.11 -16.45
N PHE A 52 -14.00 -2.38 -16.70
CA PHE A 52 -14.19 -1.61 -17.94
C PHE A 52 -14.56 -0.16 -17.57
N GLY A 53 -13.72 0.81 -17.92
CA GLY A 53 -13.97 2.22 -17.63
C GLY A 53 -14.10 2.54 -16.14
N SER A 54 -13.43 1.77 -15.28
CA SER A 54 -13.55 1.94 -13.83
C SER A 54 -12.82 3.20 -13.35
N PRO A 55 -13.45 4.01 -12.48
CA PRO A 55 -12.75 5.04 -11.70
C PRO A 55 -11.58 4.47 -10.89
N LEU A 56 -10.56 5.29 -10.66
CA LEU A 56 -9.48 5.01 -9.71
C LEU A 56 -10.03 4.85 -8.29
N ILE A 57 -9.41 3.98 -7.49
CA ILE A 57 -9.91 3.60 -6.16
C ILE A 57 -8.93 3.82 -5.01
N GLY A 58 -7.64 3.89 -5.29
CA GLY A 58 -6.58 3.82 -4.28
C GLY A 58 -5.51 4.87 -4.50
N ASP A 59 -4.80 5.19 -3.43
CA ASP A 59 -3.66 6.10 -3.44
C ASP A 59 -2.33 5.34 -3.65
N ASN A 60 -1.21 6.07 -3.52
CA ASN A 60 0.12 5.46 -3.60
C ASN A 60 0.35 4.37 -2.54
N ILE A 61 -0.22 4.50 -1.35
CA ILE A 61 -0.05 3.51 -0.26
C ILE A 61 -0.80 2.22 -0.61
N PHE A 62 -2.05 2.35 -1.05
CA PHE A 62 -2.87 1.24 -1.53
C PHE A 62 -2.17 0.51 -2.68
N ASN A 63 -1.70 1.25 -3.69
CA ASN A 63 -1.05 0.67 -4.86
C ASN A 63 0.27 -0.03 -4.50
N HIS A 64 1.06 0.58 -3.61
CA HIS A 64 2.27 -0.03 -3.09
C HIS A 64 1.97 -1.34 -2.37
N ALA A 65 0.94 -1.38 -1.52
CA ALA A 65 0.54 -2.60 -0.82
C ALA A 65 0.11 -3.71 -1.80
N VAL A 66 -0.75 -3.38 -2.77
CA VAL A 66 -1.21 -4.33 -3.81
C VAL A 66 -0.04 -4.85 -4.64
N ARG A 67 0.95 -4.02 -4.98
CA ARG A 67 2.18 -4.46 -5.68
C ARG A 67 3.06 -5.34 -4.81
N ARG A 68 3.30 -4.96 -3.56
CA ARG A 68 4.16 -5.69 -2.62
C ARG A 68 3.67 -7.12 -2.41
N GLU A 69 2.36 -7.32 -2.32
CA GLU A 69 1.76 -8.66 -2.16
C GLU A 69 1.65 -9.44 -3.48
N GLY A 70 2.08 -8.87 -4.62
CA GLY A 70 1.98 -9.50 -5.94
C GLY A 70 0.56 -9.50 -6.51
N TRP A 71 -0.35 -8.70 -5.99
CA TRP A 71 -1.78 -8.72 -6.36
C TRP A 71 -2.09 -7.86 -7.59
N SER A 72 -1.18 -6.98 -8.00
CA SER A 72 -1.41 -6.08 -9.15
C SER A 72 -1.68 -6.83 -10.46
N GLN A 73 -1.04 -7.98 -10.64
CA GLN A 73 -1.24 -8.86 -11.81
C GLN A 73 -2.63 -9.50 -11.88
N CYS A 74 -3.40 -9.44 -10.78
CA CYS A 74 -4.76 -9.98 -10.70
C CYS A 74 -5.81 -8.96 -11.16
N ILE A 75 -5.43 -7.68 -11.30
CA ILE A 75 -6.34 -6.57 -11.57
C ILE A 75 -6.05 -6.07 -12.99
N LEU A 76 -7.02 -6.25 -13.88
CA LEU A 76 -6.96 -5.86 -15.29
C LEU A 76 -8.02 -4.79 -15.54
N ASN A 77 -7.60 -3.59 -15.90
CA ASN A 77 -8.48 -2.44 -16.16
C ASN A 77 -8.46 -2.11 -17.64
N PHE A 78 -9.55 -2.41 -18.33
CA PHE A 78 -9.75 -1.99 -19.70
C PHE A 78 -10.22 -0.53 -19.73
N VAL A 79 -9.55 0.28 -20.55
CA VAL A 79 -9.81 1.71 -20.65
C VAL A 79 -9.82 2.13 -22.11
N LEU A 80 -10.86 2.85 -22.52
CA LEU A 80 -10.85 3.56 -23.79
C LEU A 80 -10.10 4.90 -23.65
N PRO A 81 -9.32 5.32 -24.65
CA PRO A 81 -8.48 6.51 -24.58
C PRO A 81 -9.26 7.75 -24.14
N LEU A 82 -10.44 7.97 -24.73
CA LEU A 82 -11.27 9.14 -24.48
C LEU A 82 -12.22 8.98 -23.27
N ASP A 83 -12.33 7.81 -22.64
CA ASP A 83 -13.29 7.62 -21.55
C ASP A 83 -12.98 8.53 -20.35
N ILE A 84 -13.90 9.43 -20.00
CA ILE A 84 -13.69 10.37 -18.90
C ILE A 84 -13.71 9.70 -17.52
N VAL A 85 -14.42 8.59 -17.35
CA VAL A 85 -14.78 8.03 -16.03
C VAL A 85 -13.57 7.55 -15.21
N PRO A 86 -12.57 6.85 -15.79
CA PRO A 86 -11.36 6.50 -15.05
C PRO A 86 -10.61 7.70 -14.49
N ARG A 87 -10.81 8.89 -15.06
CA ARG A 87 -10.08 10.12 -14.69
C ARG A 87 -10.82 10.97 -13.67
N ILE A 88 -12.15 10.82 -13.50
CA ILE A 88 -12.98 11.63 -12.58
C ILE A 88 -12.34 11.80 -11.18
N PRO A 89 -11.78 10.75 -10.53
CA PRO A 89 -11.19 10.90 -9.20
C PRO A 89 -9.94 11.79 -9.16
N LEU A 90 -9.33 12.15 -10.30
CA LEU A 90 -8.19 13.06 -10.37
C LEU A 90 -8.57 14.52 -10.15
N THR A 91 -9.87 14.85 -10.20
CA THR A 91 -10.39 16.18 -9.87
C THR A 91 -10.70 16.28 -8.36
N PRO A 92 -10.31 17.38 -7.67
CA PRO A 92 -10.69 17.59 -6.27
C PRO A 92 -12.21 17.65 -6.08
N LEU A 93 -12.78 16.63 -5.43
CA LEU A 93 -14.23 16.48 -5.25
C LEU A 93 -14.88 17.66 -4.49
N ALA A 94 -14.15 18.27 -3.55
CA ALA A 94 -14.69 19.33 -2.71
C ALA A 94 -15.02 20.60 -3.50
N SER A 95 -14.26 20.86 -4.57
CA SER A 95 -14.36 22.10 -5.37
C SER A 95 -15.29 22.00 -6.58
N PHE A 96 -15.63 20.78 -7.04
CA PHE A 96 -16.33 20.56 -8.31
C PHE A 96 -17.51 19.59 -8.19
N ARG A 97 -18.20 19.60 -7.04
CA ARG A 97 -19.28 18.64 -6.72
C ARG A 97 -20.43 18.71 -7.72
N GLU A 98 -20.89 19.92 -8.05
CA GLU A 98 -22.09 20.12 -8.89
C GLU A 98 -21.82 19.74 -10.34
N GLU A 99 -20.63 20.05 -10.85
CA GLU A 99 -20.18 19.69 -12.19
C GLU A 99 -20.00 18.18 -12.31
N ILE A 100 -19.41 17.53 -11.29
CA ILE A 100 -19.29 16.07 -11.23
C ILE A 100 -20.69 15.44 -11.21
N GLN A 101 -21.62 15.97 -10.42
CA GLN A 101 -23.00 15.46 -10.38
C GLN A 101 -23.65 15.57 -11.77
N THR A 102 -23.47 16.70 -12.45
CA THR A 102 -23.97 16.90 -13.81
C THR A 102 -23.39 15.87 -14.78
N VAL A 103 -22.09 15.58 -14.69
CA VAL A 103 -21.43 14.55 -15.50
C VAL A 103 -22.00 13.15 -15.19
N LEU A 104 -22.18 12.81 -13.92
CA LEU A 104 -22.72 11.52 -13.49
C LEU A 104 -24.18 11.34 -13.94
N ASP A 105 -25.01 12.37 -13.82
CA ASP A 105 -26.40 12.36 -14.28
C ASP A 105 -26.45 12.08 -15.78
N ARG A 106 -25.56 12.70 -16.56
CA ARG A 106 -25.47 12.49 -18.00
C ARG A 106 -24.98 11.10 -18.38
N LEU A 107 -24.00 10.56 -17.65
CA LEU A 107 -23.57 9.17 -17.84
C LEU A 107 -24.72 8.20 -17.54
N SER A 108 -25.53 8.47 -16.51
CA SER A 108 -26.65 7.60 -16.11
C SER A 108 -27.79 7.52 -17.13
N GLN A 109 -28.03 8.59 -17.89
CA GLN A 109 -29.20 8.71 -18.77
C GLN A 109 -29.07 7.92 -20.08
N GLN A 110 -27.87 7.45 -20.47
CA GLN A 110 -27.56 6.74 -21.72
C GLN A 110 -28.15 7.36 -23.01
N ALA A 111 -28.62 8.61 -22.96
CA ALA A 111 -29.36 9.24 -24.05
C ALA A 111 -28.39 9.92 -25.03
N PRO A 112 -28.65 9.84 -26.35
CA PRO A 112 -27.90 10.59 -27.34
C PRO A 112 -27.97 12.10 -27.05
N ILE A 113 -26.92 12.84 -27.40
CA ILE A 113 -26.78 14.29 -27.17
C ILE A 113 -27.74 15.05 -28.11
N HIS A 114 -29.05 14.94 -27.86
CA HIS A 114 -30.04 15.88 -28.38
C HIS A 114 -30.49 16.76 -27.22
N LEU A 115 -29.89 17.95 -27.21
CA LEU A 115 -30.08 19.09 -26.31
C LEU A 115 -31.54 19.31 -25.84
N PRO A 116 -31.79 19.60 -24.55
CA PRO A 116 -32.77 20.60 -24.18
C PRO A 116 -32.14 21.99 -24.33
N VAL A 117 -32.96 22.92 -24.81
CA VAL A 117 -32.68 24.34 -25.01
C VAL A 117 -32.11 24.96 -23.72
N GLY A 118 -30.83 25.31 -23.78
CA GLY A 118 -30.04 25.90 -22.69
C GLY A 118 -28.62 25.34 -22.72
N ARG A 119 -27.65 26.08 -23.26
CA ARG A 119 -26.24 25.65 -23.32
C ARG A 119 -25.64 25.63 -21.90
N SER A 120 -25.85 24.54 -21.16
CA SER A 120 -25.13 24.32 -19.91
C SER A 120 -23.64 24.12 -20.22
N LEU A 121 -22.80 25.04 -19.75
CA LEU A 121 -21.34 25.00 -19.94
C LEU A 121 -20.62 24.10 -18.92
N ALA A 122 -21.35 23.54 -17.95
CA ALA A 122 -20.79 22.76 -16.85
C ALA A 122 -19.97 21.54 -17.30
N ILE A 123 -20.39 20.85 -18.38
CA ILE A 123 -19.67 19.66 -18.89
C ILE A 123 -18.33 20.06 -19.55
N PRO A 124 -18.29 21.02 -20.49
CA PRO A 124 -17.04 21.57 -20.99
C PRO A 124 -16.11 22.12 -19.90
N GLU A 125 -16.65 22.89 -18.95
CA GLU A 125 -15.88 23.49 -17.84
C GLU A 125 -15.29 22.43 -16.92
N TYR A 126 -16.06 21.36 -16.64
CA TYR A 126 -15.56 20.21 -15.91
C TYR A 126 -14.44 19.49 -16.67
N TYR A 127 -14.62 19.28 -17.98
CA TYR A 127 -13.62 18.62 -18.82
C TYR A 127 -12.28 19.36 -18.80
N GLU A 128 -12.32 20.69 -18.96
CA GLU A 128 -11.14 21.54 -18.85
C GLU A 128 -10.50 21.47 -17.47
N THR A 129 -11.31 21.50 -16.42
CA THR A 129 -10.84 21.34 -15.04
C THR A 129 -10.16 19.98 -14.82
N LEU A 130 -10.78 18.90 -15.29
CA LEU A 130 -10.24 17.56 -15.20
C LEU A 130 -8.89 17.46 -15.92
N LEU A 131 -8.76 18.04 -17.11
CA LEU A 131 -7.50 18.11 -17.83
C LEU A 131 -6.41 18.83 -17.04
N ARG A 132 -6.73 20.00 -16.48
CA ARG A 132 -5.81 20.80 -15.67
C ARG A 132 -5.40 20.07 -14.40
N SER A 133 -6.33 19.43 -13.70
CA SER A 133 -6.04 18.62 -12.51
C SER A 133 -5.17 17.41 -12.85
N THR A 134 -5.51 16.69 -13.91
CA THR A 134 -4.75 15.52 -14.39
C THR A 134 -3.32 15.91 -14.78
N LEU A 135 -3.15 17.01 -15.54
CA LEU A 135 -1.84 17.56 -15.88
C LEU A 135 -1.02 17.94 -14.65
N SER A 136 -1.64 18.59 -13.68
CA SER A 136 -0.97 19.02 -12.44
C SER A 136 -0.45 17.81 -11.67
N ILE A 137 -1.25 16.76 -11.53
CA ILE A 137 -0.86 15.53 -10.85
C ILE A 137 0.22 14.79 -11.64
N ALA A 138 0.04 14.61 -12.95
CA ALA A 138 1.00 13.93 -13.81
C ALA A 138 2.37 14.65 -13.84
N SER A 139 2.38 15.98 -13.88
CA SER A 139 3.60 16.79 -13.83
C SER A 139 4.26 16.73 -12.47
N TYR A 140 3.47 16.79 -11.39
CA TYR A 140 3.97 16.66 -10.03
C TYR A 140 4.65 15.30 -9.80
N GLU A 141 3.99 14.21 -10.20
CA GLU A 141 4.54 12.85 -10.06
C GLU A 141 5.79 12.68 -10.91
N ALA A 142 5.84 13.22 -12.14
CA ALA A 142 7.05 13.19 -12.96
C ALA A 142 8.21 13.94 -12.28
N CYS A 143 7.97 15.14 -11.73
CA CYS A 143 8.99 15.90 -11.00
C CYS A 143 9.47 15.16 -9.73
N SER A 144 8.54 14.57 -8.99
CA SER A 144 8.83 13.77 -7.80
C SER A 144 9.66 12.53 -8.13
N PHE A 145 9.27 11.80 -9.18
CA PHE A 145 9.95 10.61 -9.68
C PHE A 145 11.38 10.91 -10.15
N MET A 146 11.58 12.02 -10.85
CA MET A 146 12.91 12.47 -11.28
C MET A 146 13.80 12.98 -10.12
N GLY A 147 13.30 12.97 -8.88
CA GLY A 147 14.05 13.40 -7.71
C GLY A 147 14.29 14.91 -7.66
N CYS A 148 13.35 15.71 -8.17
CA CYS A 148 13.45 17.17 -8.17
C CYS A 148 13.69 17.69 -6.74
N THR A 149 14.88 18.26 -6.50
CA THR A 149 15.32 18.76 -5.19
C THR A 149 14.83 20.17 -4.88
N SER A 150 13.96 20.74 -5.72
CA SER A 150 13.45 22.09 -5.53
C SER A 150 12.56 22.15 -4.29
N SER A 151 12.89 23.04 -3.37
CA SER A 151 12.08 23.31 -2.18
C SER A 151 10.66 23.78 -2.53
N ILE A 152 10.48 24.32 -3.74
CA ILE A 152 9.17 24.78 -4.22
C ILE A 152 8.19 23.62 -4.40
N LEU A 153 8.66 22.41 -4.75
CA LEU A 153 7.78 21.29 -5.03
C LEU A 153 7.01 20.84 -3.78
N GLY A 154 7.69 20.82 -2.62
CA GLY A 154 7.06 20.54 -1.32
C GLY A 154 6.17 21.68 -0.82
N THR A 155 6.51 22.93 -1.15
CA THR A 155 5.68 24.10 -0.83
C THR A 155 4.43 24.18 -1.71
N LEU A 156 4.49 23.78 -2.98
CA LEU A 156 3.33 23.82 -3.88
C LEU A 156 2.19 22.93 -3.40
N THR A 157 2.51 21.78 -2.80
CA THR A 157 1.49 20.88 -2.23
C THR A 157 0.76 21.46 -1.02
N SER A 158 1.22 22.55 -0.40
CA SER A 158 0.43 23.25 0.63
C SER A 158 -0.62 24.20 0.05
N PHE A 159 -0.51 24.55 -1.23
CA PHE A 159 -1.42 25.48 -1.92
C PHE A 159 -2.30 24.81 -2.98
N ILE A 160 -1.83 23.71 -3.55
CA ILE A 160 -2.52 22.97 -4.60
C ILE A 160 -2.94 21.62 -4.02
N GLU A 161 -4.26 21.43 -3.92
CA GLU A 161 -4.82 20.13 -3.55
C GLU A 161 -4.74 19.19 -4.75
N LEU A 162 -3.78 18.26 -4.70
CA LEU A 162 -3.65 17.20 -5.68
C LEU A 162 -4.45 15.99 -5.21
N SER A 163 -5.26 15.43 -6.11
CA SER A 163 -5.98 14.20 -5.81
C SER A 163 -5.01 13.07 -5.42
N PRO A 164 -5.33 12.26 -4.40
CA PRO A 164 -4.47 11.16 -3.96
C PRO A 164 -4.57 9.93 -4.87
N TYR A 165 -5.61 9.83 -5.71
CA TYR A 165 -5.91 8.61 -6.46
C TYR A 165 -4.87 8.31 -7.55
N ARG A 166 -4.47 7.05 -7.69
CA ARG A 166 -3.42 6.60 -8.62
C ARG A 166 -3.80 5.30 -9.32
N PRO A 167 -3.37 5.08 -10.57
CA PRO A 167 -3.63 3.84 -11.31
C PRO A 167 -3.13 2.58 -10.57
N CYS A 168 -3.99 1.59 -10.38
CA CYS A 168 -3.66 0.34 -9.68
C CYS A 168 -3.96 -0.89 -10.54
N GLY A 169 -3.03 -1.83 -10.60
CA GLY A 169 -3.13 -3.02 -11.45
C GLY A 169 -2.58 -2.78 -12.86
N THR A 170 -2.98 -3.65 -13.78
CA THR A 170 -2.60 -3.62 -15.19
C THR A 170 -3.67 -2.88 -15.98
N TYR A 171 -3.26 -1.94 -16.83
CA TYR A 171 -4.17 -1.19 -17.70
C TYR A 171 -4.04 -1.68 -19.14
N LEU A 172 -5.18 -1.85 -19.79
CA LEU A 172 -5.29 -2.24 -21.19
C LEU A 172 -6.02 -1.12 -21.94
N PHE A 173 -5.26 -0.33 -22.70
CA PHE A 173 -5.80 0.74 -23.53
C PHE A 173 -6.14 0.21 -24.91
N LEU A 174 -7.39 0.38 -25.35
CA LEU A 174 -7.78 0.04 -26.72
C LEU A 174 -7.52 1.22 -27.66
N THR A 175 -6.69 1.03 -28.68
CA THR A 175 -6.45 2.05 -29.70
C THR A 175 -7.62 2.14 -30.68
N SER A 176 -7.65 3.19 -31.50
CA SER A 176 -8.58 3.30 -32.64
C SER A 176 -8.38 2.22 -33.70
N SER A 177 -7.21 1.56 -33.72
CA SER A 177 -6.90 0.40 -34.57
C SER A 177 -7.29 -0.94 -33.93
N GLU A 178 -8.07 -0.92 -32.84
CA GLU A 178 -8.48 -2.10 -32.07
C GLU A 178 -7.32 -2.88 -31.44
N GLN A 179 -6.12 -2.30 -31.35
CA GLN A 179 -4.98 -2.90 -30.67
C GLN A 179 -5.03 -2.62 -29.17
N LEU A 180 -4.60 -3.59 -28.36
CA LEU A 180 -4.52 -3.42 -26.91
C LEU A 180 -3.10 -3.08 -26.48
N ILE A 181 -2.93 -1.89 -25.90
CA ILE A 181 -1.69 -1.45 -25.26
C ILE A 181 -1.75 -1.82 -23.78
N VAL A 182 -0.84 -2.69 -23.33
CA VAL A 182 -0.75 -3.15 -21.95
C VAL A 182 0.32 -2.38 -21.18
N LEU A 183 -0.07 -1.85 -20.02
CA LEU A 183 0.78 -1.07 -19.12
C LEU A 183 0.60 -1.50 -17.67
N THR A 184 1.70 -1.69 -16.96
CA THR A 184 1.74 -2.00 -15.52
C THR A 184 2.36 -0.88 -14.70
N ASN A 185 3.10 0.03 -15.33
CA ASN A 185 3.67 1.20 -14.68
C ASN A 185 2.58 2.26 -14.37
N SER A 186 2.37 2.55 -13.07
CA SER A 186 1.41 3.56 -12.57
C SER A 186 1.55 4.91 -13.26
N ASP A 187 2.80 5.37 -13.37
CA ASP A 187 3.13 6.73 -13.75
C ASP A 187 2.90 6.88 -15.25
N ALA A 188 3.27 5.87 -16.04
CA ALA A 188 2.96 5.82 -17.48
C ALA A 188 1.45 5.86 -17.75
N VAL A 189 0.65 5.10 -16.99
CA VAL A 189 -0.81 5.13 -17.10
C VAL A 189 -1.35 6.51 -16.73
N LEU A 190 -0.82 7.14 -15.68
CA LEU A 190 -1.21 8.48 -15.26
C LEU A 190 -0.88 9.54 -16.34
N GLN A 191 0.28 9.44 -16.99
CA GLN A 191 0.61 10.31 -18.12
C GLN A 191 -0.38 10.11 -19.27
N LEU A 192 -0.69 8.86 -19.65
CA LEU A 192 -1.67 8.59 -20.70
C LEU A 192 -3.08 9.06 -20.35
N PHE A 193 -3.47 9.03 -19.08
CA PHE A 193 -4.75 9.58 -18.65
C PHE A 193 -4.89 11.07 -19.01
N PHE A 194 -3.80 11.83 -18.98
CA PHE A 194 -3.77 13.20 -19.48
C PHE A 194 -3.69 13.26 -21.01
N TYR A 195 -2.68 12.63 -21.62
CA TYR A 195 -2.41 12.78 -23.05
C TYR A 195 -3.56 12.28 -23.93
N CYS A 196 -4.27 11.23 -23.53
CA CYS A 196 -5.41 10.73 -24.32
C CYS A 196 -6.61 11.69 -24.32
N LEU A 197 -6.73 12.61 -23.37
CA LEU A 197 -7.83 13.59 -23.32
C LEU A 197 -7.45 14.95 -23.90
N GLN A 198 -6.21 15.14 -24.36
CA GLN A 198 -5.81 16.40 -24.97
C GLN A 198 -6.65 16.69 -26.22
N LEU A 199 -7.06 17.95 -26.36
CA LEU A 199 -7.81 18.40 -27.51
C LEU A 199 -6.89 18.48 -28.73
N ASP A 200 -7.40 18.05 -29.87
CA ASP A 200 -6.79 18.41 -31.14
C ASP A 200 -6.91 19.94 -31.35
N PRO A 201 -5.92 20.62 -31.98
CA PRO A 201 -5.94 22.07 -32.15
C PRO A 201 -7.19 22.64 -32.85
N GLN A 202 -7.90 21.82 -33.61
CA GLN A 202 -9.11 22.19 -34.35
C GLN A 202 -10.41 21.77 -33.62
N GLN A 203 -10.32 20.97 -32.56
CA GLN A 203 -11.46 20.41 -31.86
C GLN A 203 -12.04 21.42 -30.86
N GLN A 204 -13.37 21.54 -30.84
CA GLN A 204 -14.06 22.36 -29.85
C GLN A 204 -14.11 21.63 -28.51
N LEU A 205 -13.97 22.38 -27.40
CA LEU A 205 -14.03 21.84 -26.04
C LEU A 205 -15.34 21.08 -25.77
N LEU A 206 -16.45 21.59 -26.29
CA LEU A 206 -17.76 20.95 -26.17
C LEU A 206 -17.79 19.57 -26.83
N ASP A 207 -17.20 19.42 -28.01
CA ASP A 207 -17.17 18.17 -28.77
C ASP A 207 -16.22 17.16 -28.13
N ALA A 208 -15.08 17.62 -27.61
CA ALA A 208 -14.16 16.78 -26.83
C ALA A 208 -14.83 16.23 -25.57
N ALA A 209 -15.47 17.11 -24.79
CA ALA A 209 -16.17 16.72 -23.57
C ALA A 209 -17.33 15.74 -23.86
N ALA A 210 -18.12 16.02 -24.91
CA ALA A 210 -19.17 15.13 -25.38
C ALA A 210 -18.63 13.73 -25.78
N SER A 211 -17.58 13.70 -26.60
CA SER A 211 -16.95 12.46 -27.05
C SER A 211 -16.41 11.63 -25.89
N SER A 212 -15.87 12.29 -24.86
CA SER A 212 -15.33 11.62 -23.68
C SER A 212 -16.41 10.88 -22.85
N LEU A 213 -17.62 11.45 -22.80
CA LEU A 213 -18.78 10.82 -22.16
C LEU A 213 -19.32 9.65 -22.98
N THR A 214 -19.40 9.82 -24.31
CA THR A 214 -19.86 8.75 -25.21
C THR A 214 -18.90 7.55 -25.20
N SER A 215 -17.59 7.81 -25.18
CA SER A 215 -16.55 6.78 -25.12
C SER A 215 -16.79 5.80 -23.97
N HIS A 216 -17.28 6.25 -22.81
CA HIS A 216 -17.54 5.39 -21.65
C HIS A 216 -18.46 4.19 -21.93
N TRP A 217 -19.28 4.25 -22.98
CA TRP A 217 -20.24 3.20 -23.35
C TRP A 217 -19.79 2.34 -24.54
N GLN A 218 -18.59 2.57 -25.09
CA GLN A 218 -18.12 1.96 -26.34
C GLN A 218 -17.13 0.82 -26.14
N TYR A 219 -17.26 0.04 -25.06
CA TYR A 219 -16.32 -1.04 -24.70
C TYR A 219 -16.49 -2.34 -25.52
N GLU A 220 -17.51 -2.44 -26.37
CA GLU A 220 -17.81 -3.64 -27.16
C GLU A 220 -16.66 -4.11 -28.11
N PRO A 221 -15.91 -3.23 -28.80
CA PRO A 221 -14.82 -3.63 -29.70
C PRO A 221 -13.65 -4.35 -29.02
N ILE A 222 -13.55 -4.30 -27.68
CA ILE A 222 -12.50 -5.02 -26.93
C ILE A 222 -12.54 -6.53 -27.20
N LYS A 223 -13.72 -7.08 -27.52
CA LYS A 223 -13.86 -8.50 -27.87
C LYS A 223 -13.00 -8.89 -29.08
N GLN A 224 -12.77 -7.96 -30.00
CA GLN A 224 -11.98 -8.17 -31.22
C GLN A 224 -10.50 -7.91 -30.98
N GLY A 225 -10.18 -6.88 -30.17
CA GLY A 225 -8.79 -6.49 -29.87
C GLY A 225 -7.97 -7.47 -29.03
N MET A 226 -8.57 -8.51 -28.45
CA MET A 226 -7.84 -9.56 -27.72
C MET A 226 -6.88 -10.39 -28.59
N GLN A 227 -6.94 -10.25 -29.91
CA GLN A 227 -6.08 -10.99 -30.85
C GLN A 227 -4.73 -10.29 -31.13
N ASP A 228 -4.61 -8.98 -30.85
CA ASP A 228 -3.42 -8.17 -31.13
C ASP A 228 -3.04 -7.29 -29.92
N MET A 229 -2.22 -7.85 -29.03
CA MET A 229 -1.76 -7.22 -27.78
C MET A 229 -0.31 -6.76 -27.88
N VAL A 230 -0.08 -5.48 -27.56
CA VAL A 230 1.25 -4.87 -27.48
C VAL A 230 1.56 -4.51 -26.03
N CYS A 231 2.57 -5.15 -25.44
CA CYS A 231 3.06 -4.80 -24.10
C CYS A 231 4.16 -3.75 -24.20
N VAL A 232 3.95 -2.59 -23.57
CA VAL A 232 4.85 -1.42 -23.68
C VAL A 232 5.77 -1.27 -22.45
N ASP A 233 5.67 -2.17 -21.47
CA ASP A 233 6.52 -2.15 -20.27
C ASP A 233 7.96 -2.61 -20.54
N TYR A 234 8.73 -1.82 -21.29
CA TYR A 234 10.19 -1.96 -21.45
C TYR A 234 10.95 -0.90 -20.63
N LEU A 235 10.58 -0.72 -19.36
CA LEU A 235 11.34 0.08 -18.38
C LEU A 235 11.69 -0.71 -17.10
N GLY A 236 11.77 -2.04 -17.21
CA GLY A 236 12.16 -2.92 -16.11
C GLY A 236 13.67 -3.10 -16.00
N THR A 237 14.43 -2.10 -15.55
CA THR A 237 15.80 -2.36 -15.03
C THR A 237 16.30 -1.34 -14.01
N ILE A 238 15.47 -0.85 -13.09
CA ILE A 238 16.01 -0.18 -11.90
C ILE A 238 15.28 -0.67 -10.64
N SER A 239 16.06 -1.31 -9.77
CA SER A 239 15.79 -1.60 -8.37
C SER A 239 15.04 -2.91 -8.02
N SER A 240 15.61 -4.04 -8.44
CA SER A 240 15.53 -5.30 -7.68
C SER A 240 16.85 -5.58 -6.95
N ALA A 241 17.42 -4.57 -6.30
CA ALA A 241 18.50 -4.79 -5.34
C ALA A 241 17.88 -4.92 -3.95
N LEU A 242 17.71 -6.16 -3.48
CA LEU A 242 17.76 -6.49 -2.06
C LEU A 242 19.24 -6.65 -1.71
N PRO A 243 19.91 -5.70 -1.04
CA PRO A 243 21.17 -5.98 -0.39
C PRO A 243 20.88 -6.57 1.00
N GLY A 244 21.47 -7.72 1.30
CA GLY A 244 21.77 -8.07 2.69
C GLY A 244 20.91 -9.17 3.32
N ARG A 245 20.94 -10.38 2.75
CA ARG A 245 20.89 -11.59 3.56
C ARG A 245 22.30 -11.89 4.07
N SER A 246 22.75 -11.17 5.10
CA SER A 246 23.86 -11.64 5.95
C SER A 246 23.85 -10.94 7.31
N ASN A 247 23.86 -11.74 8.38
CA ASN A 247 24.10 -11.41 9.78
C ASN A 247 23.06 -10.54 10.54
N ARG A 248 21.86 -11.11 10.76
CA ARG A 248 20.82 -10.53 11.64
C ARG A 248 21.15 -10.54 13.14
N THR A 249 22.09 -11.35 13.61
CA THR A 249 22.33 -11.56 15.05
C THR A 249 23.54 -10.80 15.62
N ALA A 250 24.41 -10.23 14.77
CA ALA A 250 25.66 -9.61 15.24
C ALA A 250 25.64 -8.07 15.25
N ILE A 251 24.80 -7.43 14.43
CA ILE A 251 24.86 -5.96 14.24
C ILE A 251 23.93 -5.22 15.21
N GLY A 252 22.84 -5.84 15.65
CA GLY A 252 21.95 -5.26 16.67
C GLY A 252 22.59 -5.10 18.05
N SER A 253 23.62 -5.91 18.35
CA SER A 253 24.27 -5.94 19.67
C SER A 253 25.41 -4.92 19.84
N ILE A 254 25.87 -4.28 18.76
CA ILE A 254 27.07 -3.41 18.78
C ILE A 254 26.72 -1.90 18.85
N GLU A 255 25.47 -1.52 18.62
CA GLU A 255 25.01 -0.11 18.69
C GLU A 255 24.16 0.22 19.94
N LEU A 256 24.08 -0.69 20.91
CA LEU A 256 23.31 -0.48 22.14
C LEU A 256 24.14 0.09 23.31
N ALA A 257 25.41 0.42 23.10
CA ALA A 257 26.21 1.13 24.08
C ALA A 257 26.19 2.64 23.77
N PHE A 258 25.65 3.42 24.71
CA PHE A 258 25.64 4.89 24.79
C PHE A 258 24.56 5.62 23.98
N GLN A 259 23.41 5.86 24.63
CA GLN A 259 22.68 7.11 24.46
C GLN A 259 22.54 7.80 25.82
N ASP A 260 23.01 9.04 25.87
CA ASP A 260 22.98 9.96 27.02
C ASP A 260 21.63 10.00 27.75
N GLU A 261 21.70 10.24 29.07
CA GLU A 261 20.55 10.43 29.97
C GLU A 261 19.49 11.42 29.44
N ASP A 262 19.85 12.30 28.49
CA ASP A 262 19.00 13.35 27.91
C ASP A 262 17.99 12.90 26.85
N THR A 263 18.15 11.72 26.21
CA THR A 263 17.30 11.35 25.04
C THR A 263 16.01 10.58 25.44
N GLY A 264 15.95 10.03 26.67
CA GLY A 264 14.85 9.19 27.16
C GLY A 264 14.91 7.73 26.70
N SER A 265 13.90 6.91 27.06
CA SER A 265 13.90 5.45 26.82
C SER A 265 14.21 5.07 25.36
N TYR A 266 15.13 4.12 25.17
CA TYR A 266 15.49 3.59 23.86
C TYR A 266 14.28 3.07 23.09
N LEU A 267 13.36 2.36 23.75
CA LEU A 267 12.17 1.81 23.10
C LEU A 267 11.26 2.89 22.53
N SER A 268 11.16 4.03 23.22
CA SER A 268 10.30 5.15 22.82
C SER A 268 10.96 6.09 21.82
N LYS A 269 12.17 6.58 22.12
CA LYS A 269 12.83 7.69 21.40
C LYS A 269 14.17 7.30 20.79
N GLY A 270 14.92 6.39 21.41
CA GLY A 270 16.28 6.06 20.97
C GLY A 270 16.39 5.11 19.79
N ARG A 271 15.42 4.19 19.62
CA ARG A 271 15.55 3.07 18.67
C ARG A 271 15.58 3.54 17.21
N PRO A 272 16.70 3.31 16.47
CA PRO A 272 16.85 3.72 15.09
C PRO A 272 15.78 3.16 14.14
N ARG A 273 15.38 3.97 13.14
CA ARG A 273 14.36 3.58 12.15
C ARG A 273 14.70 2.30 11.39
N ARG A 274 15.98 2.06 11.07
CA ARG A 274 16.42 0.84 10.35
C ARG A 274 16.02 -0.47 11.06
N TYR A 275 16.07 -0.49 12.39
CA TYR A 275 15.65 -1.66 13.17
C TYR A 275 14.13 -1.79 13.22
N LYS A 276 13.41 -0.67 13.39
CA LYS A 276 11.94 -0.62 13.35
C LYS A 276 11.38 -1.11 12.00
N TYR A 277 11.97 -0.70 10.88
CA TYR A 277 11.55 -1.15 9.55
C TYR A 277 11.86 -2.63 9.31
N THR A 278 13.08 -3.06 9.66
CA THR A 278 13.48 -4.47 9.47
C THR A 278 12.59 -5.42 10.28
N GLN A 279 12.26 -5.05 11.52
CA GLN A 279 11.31 -5.79 12.35
C GLN A 279 9.93 -5.86 11.68
N LYS A 280 9.35 -4.71 11.31
CA LYS A 280 8.02 -4.68 10.67
C LYS A 280 7.98 -5.50 9.38
N TRP A 281 9.02 -5.43 8.55
CA TRP A 281 9.08 -6.24 7.32
C TRP A 281 9.18 -7.73 7.63
N HIS A 282 9.96 -8.12 8.64
CA HIS A 282 10.03 -9.51 9.06
C HIS A 282 8.68 -10.01 9.59
N GLU A 283 8.03 -9.25 10.46
CA GLU A 283 6.73 -9.58 11.03
C GLU A 283 5.64 -9.68 9.95
N GLN A 284 5.62 -8.76 8.99
CA GLN A 284 4.75 -8.81 7.83
C GLN A 284 4.99 -10.06 6.99
N LEU A 285 6.25 -10.40 6.71
CA LEU A 285 6.62 -11.58 5.91
C LEU A 285 6.21 -12.89 6.61
N GLN A 286 6.42 -12.96 7.93
CA GLN A 286 6.03 -14.12 8.75
C GLN A 286 4.53 -14.14 9.08
N ARG A 287 3.80 -13.08 8.72
CA ARG A 287 2.37 -12.90 9.00
C ARG A 287 2.04 -12.96 10.50
N ILE A 288 2.91 -12.39 11.32
CA ILE A 288 2.72 -12.27 12.77
C ILE A 288 2.37 -10.81 13.15
N PRO A 289 1.71 -10.58 14.30
CA PRO A 289 1.36 -9.23 14.74
C PRO A 289 2.59 -8.32 14.86
N PHE A 290 2.44 -7.04 14.49
CA PHE A 290 3.51 -6.08 14.66
C PHE A 290 3.90 -5.92 16.13
N GLY A 291 5.19 -5.90 16.41
CA GLY A 291 5.71 -5.87 17.78
C GLY A 291 5.92 -7.24 18.42
N SER A 292 5.74 -8.34 17.68
CA SER A 292 6.00 -9.70 18.19
C SER A 292 7.49 -10.07 18.22
N SER A 293 8.30 -9.46 17.36
CA SER A 293 9.75 -9.74 17.23
C SER A 293 10.59 -8.70 17.97
N LEU A 294 10.65 -8.82 19.30
CA LEU A 294 11.38 -7.91 20.19
C LEU A 294 12.75 -8.45 20.64
N GLU A 295 13.26 -9.53 20.05
CA GLU A 295 14.55 -10.13 20.41
C GLU A 295 15.70 -9.12 20.30
N SER A 296 15.66 -8.27 19.28
CA SER A 296 16.64 -7.19 19.05
C SER A 296 16.54 -6.04 20.06
N CYS A 297 15.49 -6.01 20.88
CA CYS A 297 15.26 -5.04 21.95
C CYS A 297 15.53 -5.60 23.35
N PHE A 298 15.96 -6.87 23.46
CA PHE A 298 16.16 -7.55 24.74
C PHE A 298 16.89 -6.68 25.77
N TRP A 299 18.06 -6.14 25.42
CA TRP A 299 18.87 -5.32 26.32
C TRP A 299 18.19 -4.02 26.75
N ALA A 300 17.54 -3.33 25.82
CA ALA A 300 16.80 -2.11 26.15
C ALA A 300 15.63 -2.39 27.11
N ILE A 301 14.98 -3.54 27.00
CA ILE A 301 13.93 -3.95 27.95
C ILE A 301 14.53 -4.24 29.33
N VAL A 302 15.67 -4.93 29.38
CA VAL A 302 16.40 -5.22 30.63
C VAL A 302 16.82 -3.93 31.32
N GLU A 303 17.43 -3.00 30.60
CA GLU A 303 17.89 -1.71 31.13
C GLU A 303 16.73 -0.85 31.65
N GLU A 304 15.61 -0.81 30.93
CA GLU A 304 14.42 -0.06 31.37
C GLU A 304 13.82 -0.64 32.67
N LEU A 305 13.74 -1.98 32.77
CA LEU A 305 13.29 -2.64 34.01
C LEU A 305 14.25 -2.43 35.18
N GLN A 306 15.56 -2.49 34.92
CA GLN A 306 16.59 -2.20 35.91
C GLN A 306 16.46 -0.77 36.44
N ALA A 307 16.40 0.22 35.54
CA ALA A 307 16.27 1.62 35.89
C ALA A 307 14.99 1.91 36.69
N GLU A 308 13.86 1.31 36.32
CA GLU A 308 12.61 1.46 37.06
C GLU A 308 12.68 0.88 38.48
N MET A 309 13.34 -0.26 38.68
CA MET A 309 13.58 -0.83 40.01
C MET A 309 14.53 0.03 40.84
N THR A 310 15.60 0.57 40.24
CA THR A 310 16.53 1.50 40.91
C THR A 310 15.83 2.80 41.31
N ASN A 311 14.86 3.27 40.52
CA ASN A 311 14.03 4.44 40.80
C ASN A 311 12.91 4.17 41.82
N GLY A 312 12.91 3.01 42.48
CA GLY A 312 12.02 2.71 43.62
C GLY A 312 10.69 2.05 43.25
N ARG A 313 10.47 1.62 42.00
CA ARG A 313 9.30 0.77 41.69
C ARG A 313 9.46 -0.61 42.27
N SER A 314 8.38 -1.14 42.83
CA SER A 314 8.36 -2.48 43.41
C SER A 314 8.36 -3.55 42.31
N LEU A 315 8.83 -4.75 42.63
CA LEU A 315 8.70 -5.89 41.72
C LEU A 315 7.23 -6.25 41.47
N GLU A 316 6.33 -6.01 42.44
CA GLU A 316 4.90 -6.28 42.28
C GLU A 316 4.31 -5.47 41.12
N ASP A 317 4.72 -4.20 40.99
CA ASP A 317 4.30 -3.33 39.88
C ASP A 317 4.86 -3.77 38.52
N LEU A 318 6.04 -4.40 38.52
CA LEU A 318 6.77 -4.80 37.31
C LEU A 318 6.62 -6.28 36.96
N ARG A 319 5.92 -7.05 37.80
CA ARG A 319 5.90 -8.52 37.75
C ARG A 319 5.49 -9.04 36.38
N ASP A 320 4.46 -8.45 35.78
CA ASP A 320 3.96 -8.87 34.47
C ASP A 320 4.97 -8.61 33.36
N ARG A 321 5.67 -7.47 33.39
CA ARG A 321 6.71 -7.14 32.41
C ARG A 321 7.95 -8.02 32.56
N VAL A 322 8.37 -8.29 33.79
CA VAL A 322 9.48 -9.21 34.08
C VAL A 322 9.12 -10.61 33.62
N THR A 323 7.95 -11.13 33.99
CA THR A 323 7.49 -12.46 33.58
C THR A 323 7.35 -12.57 32.06
N LYS A 324 6.90 -11.50 31.41
CA LYS A 324 6.82 -11.42 29.95
C LYS A 324 8.21 -11.47 29.31
N LEU A 325 9.16 -10.68 29.81
CA LEU A 325 10.55 -10.71 29.34
C LEU A 325 11.17 -12.10 29.50
N GLU A 326 10.95 -12.77 30.64
CA GLU A 326 11.49 -14.12 30.88
C GLU A 326 10.90 -15.14 29.90
N SER A 327 9.58 -15.09 29.67
CA SER A 327 8.90 -15.96 28.70
C SER A 327 9.40 -15.73 27.27
N ASP A 328 9.52 -14.46 26.87
CA ASP A 328 10.01 -14.08 25.55
C ASP A 328 11.49 -14.47 25.38
N ALA A 329 12.33 -14.22 26.38
CA ALA A 329 13.74 -14.63 26.38
C ALA A 329 13.90 -16.15 26.28
N HIS A 330 13.09 -16.93 27.01
CA HIS A 330 13.06 -18.38 26.88
C HIS A 330 12.76 -18.82 25.44
N GLY A 331 11.73 -18.21 24.83
CA GLY A 331 11.36 -18.46 23.45
C GLY A 331 12.47 -18.12 22.47
N TRP A 332 13.06 -16.93 22.59
CA TRP A 332 14.13 -16.45 21.69
C TRP A 332 15.43 -17.24 21.82
N LEU A 333 15.79 -17.68 23.04
CA LEU A 333 16.95 -18.54 23.27
C LEU A 333 16.73 -19.93 22.66
N THR A 334 15.51 -20.46 22.78
CA THR A 334 15.15 -21.78 22.23
C THR A 334 15.11 -21.76 20.71
N SER A 335 14.61 -20.68 20.09
CA SER A 335 14.59 -20.51 18.64
C SER A 335 15.94 -20.11 18.03
N GLY A 336 16.93 -19.77 18.86
CA GLY A 336 18.23 -19.24 18.43
C GLY A 336 18.18 -17.78 17.94
N SER A 337 17.08 -17.07 18.20
CA SER A 337 16.92 -15.65 17.86
C SER A 337 17.69 -14.74 18.83
N LEU A 338 17.91 -15.20 20.07
CA LEU A 338 18.76 -14.54 21.06
C LEU A 338 20.01 -15.39 21.30
N GLY A 339 21.18 -14.76 21.31
CA GLY A 339 22.45 -15.42 21.56
C GLY A 339 22.57 -15.92 23.00
N LYS A 340 23.36 -16.99 23.22
CA LYS A 340 23.62 -17.54 24.56
C LYS A 340 24.56 -16.66 25.42
N ASP A 341 25.17 -15.64 24.81
CA ASP A 341 26.01 -14.65 25.48
C ASP A 341 25.26 -13.86 26.56
N VAL A 342 23.95 -13.68 26.42
CA VAL A 342 23.11 -13.06 27.45
C VAL A 342 23.07 -13.84 28.77
N LEU A 343 23.40 -15.15 28.74
CA LEU A 343 23.39 -16.05 29.90
C LEU A 343 24.79 -16.22 30.53
N LEU A 344 25.80 -15.48 30.09
CA LEU A 344 27.10 -15.49 30.75
C LEU A 344 26.98 -14.98 32.20
N SER A 345 27.72 -15.56 33.14
CA SER A 345 27.64 -15.19 34.57
C SER A 345 27.96 -13.71 34.84
N SER A 346 28.76 -13.09 33.96
CA SER A 346 29.13 -11.67 34.00
C SER A 346 28.17 -10.75 33.22
N SER A 347 27.14 -11.30 32.58
CA SER A 347 26.13 -10.54 31.83
C SER A 347 25.31 -9.65 32.76
N SER A 348 25.08 -8.39 32.38
CA SER A 348 24.23 -7.47 33.15
C SER A 348 22.83 -8.02 33.41
N PHE A 349 22.31 -8.84 32.50
CA PHE A 349 21.03 -9.52 32.67
C PHE A 349 21.08 -10.55 33.79
N VAL A 350 22.09 -11.42 33.82
CA VAL A 350 22.23 -12.46 34.85
C VAL A 350 22.50 -11.84 36.22
N VAL A 351 23.37 -10.83 36.28
CA VAL A 351 23.70 -10.11 37.52
C VAL A 351 22.44 -9.49 38.11
N TRP A 352 21.64 -8.79 37.30
CA TRP A 352 20.35 -8.24 37.74
C TRP A 352 19.33 -9.31 38.08
N TRP A 353 19.19 -10.34 37.26
CA TRP A 353 18.21 -11.40 37.50
C TRP A 353 18.47 -12.08 38.86
N LYS A 354 19.73 -12.27 39.27
CA LYS A 354 20.12 -12.80 40.59
C LYS A 354 19.71 -11.90 41.76
N THR A 355 19.46 -10.60 41.57
CA THR A 355 18.98 -9.70 42.64
C THR A 355 17.46 -9.79 42.86
N LEU A 356 16.72 -10.44 41.95
CA LEU A 356 15.29 -10.65 42.10
C LEU A 356 14.98 -11.62 43.26
N PRO A 357 13.83 -11.47 43.95
CA PRO A 357 13.41 -12.33 45.05
C PRO A 357 13.40 -13.81 44.67
N GLU A 358 13.84 -14.66 45.61
CA GLU A 358 13.90 -16.12 45.41
C GLU A 358 12.54 -16.73 45.06
N GLN A 359 11.46 -16.19 45.63
CA GLN A 359 10.09 -16.62 45.32
C GLN A 359 9.77 -16.44 43.83
N HIS A 360 10.16 -15.31 43.23
CA HIS A 360 9.98 -15.08 41.78
C HIS A 360 10.88 -16.01 40.98
N ARG A 361 12.19 -16.03 41.30
CA ARG A 361 13.20 -16.83 40.58
C ARG A 361 12.89 -18.33 40.56
N SER A 362 12.38 -18.89 41.66
CA SER A 362 12.02 -20.31 41.76
C SER A 362 10.87 -20.72 40.82
N THR A 363 10.00 -19.77 40.47
CA THR A 363 8.88 -19.98 39.53
C THR A 363 9.19 -19.56 38.09
N SER A 364 10.37 -18.98 37.85
CA SER A 364 10.76 -18.45 36.55
C SER A 364 11.01 -19.55 35.50
N CYS A 365 10.50 -19.33 34.29
CA CYS A 365 10.68 -20.27 33.17
C CYS A 365 12.14 -20.35 32.66
N ILE A 366 12.98 -19.36 32.98
CA ILE A 366 14.39 -19.32 32.57
C ILE A 366 15.36 -19.80 33.66
N LEU A 367 14.89 -20.19 34.85
CA LEU A 367 15.73 -20.65 35.96
C LEU A 367 16.73 -21.74 35.53
N LYS A 368 16.29 -22.72 34.72
CA LYS A 368 17.14 -23.82 34.23
C LYS A 368 18.19 -23.38 33.22
N LEU A 369 18.04 -22.21 32.63
CA LEU A 369 18.98 -21.62 31.67
C LEU A 369 20.02 -20.72 32.35
N MET A 370 19.79 -20.35 33.62
CA MET A 370 20.69 -19.47 34.35
C MET A 370 21.96 -20.20 34.81
N PRO A 371 23.13 -19.56 34.75
CA PRO A 371 24.35 -20.11 35.31
C PRO A 371 24.22 -20.16 36.83
N GLN A 372 24.59 -21.31 37.42
CA GLN A 372 24.59 -21.53 38.87
C GLN A 372 25.46 -20.47 39.57
#